data_AF-A0A6L6YK33-F1
#
_entry.id   AF-A0A6L6YK33-F1
#
_cell.length_a   1.000
_cell.length_b   1.000
_cell.length_c   1.000
_cell.angle_alpha   90.00
_cell.angle_beta   90.00
_cell.angle_gamma   90.00
#
_symmetry.space_group_name_H-M   'P 1'
#
loop_
_entity.id
_entity.type
_entity.pdbx_description
1 polymer ?
#
loop_
_entity_poly.entity_id
_entity_poly.type
_entity_poly.pdbx_seq_one_letter_code
_entity_poly.pdbx_strand_id
1 'polypeptide(L)' 'SDRGGTYTSMSYVKAVRKLGARPSYSRRGNCLDNASMETFYGHMKSETFRRMTRRKE' A
#
# COMPACT_ATOMS: atom_id res chain seq x y z
N SER A 1 5.25 5.89 0.32
CA SER A 1 4.85 5.05 -0.82
C SER A 1 6.07 4.50 -1.55
N ASP A 2 6.04 3.20 -1.85
CA ASP A 2 7.01 2.52 -2.73
C ASP A 2 7.02 3.15 -4.13
N ARG A 3 8.17 3.06 -4.81
CA ARG A 3 8.39 3.62 -6.15
C ARG A 3 7.94 2.69 -7.28
N GLY A 4 7.06 1.72 -7.02
CA GLY A 4 6.47 0.88 -8.06
C GLY A 4 5.98 1.71 -9.25
N GLY A 5 6.21 1.23 -10.47
CA GLY A 5 5.94 1.97 -11.71
C GLY A 5 4.53 2.56 -11.80
N THR A 6 3.56 1.91 -11.17
CA THR A 6 2.16 2.38 -11.04
C THR A 6 2.05 3.71 -10.28
N TYR A 7 2.81 3.87 -9.20
CA TYR A 7 2.76 5.05 -8.33
C TYR A 7 3.68 6.18 -8.82
N THR A 8 4.61 5.89 -9.74
CA THR A 8 5.50 6.90 -10.34
C THR A 8 5.06 7.34 -11.74
N SER A 9 4.02 6.71 -12.29
CA SER A 9 3.45 7.04 -13.59
C SER A 9 2.90 8.47 -13.65
N MET A 10 3.10 9.15 -14.78
CA MET A 10 2.61 10.52 -15.02
C MET A 10 1.10 10.65 -14.81
N SER A 11 0.32 9.63 -15.20
CA SER A 11 -1.13 9.58 -15.00
C SER A 11 -1.52 9.59 -13.53
N TYR A 12 -0.80 8.86 -12.68
CA TYR A 12 -1.02 8.83 -11.25
C TYR A 12 -0.68 10.19 -10.61
N VAL A 13 0.46 10.77 -10.95
CA VAL A 13 0.86 12.10 -10.47
C VAL A 13 -0.17 13.17 -10.87
N LYS A 14 -0.69 13.12 -12.10
CA LYS A 14 -1.70 14.07 -12.58
C LYS A 14 -3.02 13.92 -11.83
N ALA A 15 -3.47 12.69 -11.55
CA ALA A 15 -4.67 12.42 -10.78
C ALA A 15 -4.55 12.89 -9.33
N VAL A 16 -3.43 12.58 -8.67
CA VAL A 16 -3.16 12.98 -7.28
C VAL A 16 -3.09 14.50 -7.14
N ARG A 17 -2.44 15.19 -8.09
CA ARG A 17 -2.40 16.66 -8.13
C ARG A 17 -3.78 17.27 -8.39
N LYS A 18 -4.62 16.64 -9.23
CA LYS A 18 -6.01 17.10 -9.47
C LYS A 18 -6.86 17.00 -8.20
N LEU A 19 -6.57 16.04 -7.33
CA LEU A 19 -7.22 15.88 -6.02
C LEU A 19 -6.64 16.80 -4.94
N GLY A 20 -5.70 17.70 -5.28
CA GLY A 20 -5.06 18.60 -4.32
C GLY A 20 -4.05 17.93 -3.39
N ALA A 21 -3.76 16.64 -3.60
CA ALA A 21 -2.79 15.91 -2.81
C ALA A 21 -1.38 16.05 -3.40
N ARG A 22 -0.37 16.14 -2.54
CA ARG A 22 1.03 16.14 -2.96
C ARG A 22 1.59 14.72 -2.82
N PRO A 23 1.99 14.05 -3.91
CA PRO A 23 2.58 12.72 -3.81
C PRO A 23 3.92 12.81 -3.09
N SER A 24 4.01 12.20 -1.91
CA SER A 24 5.24 12.07 -1.13
C SER A 24 5.78 10.66 -1.33
N TYR A 25 6.85 10.54 -2.11
CA TYR A 25 7.55 9.28 -2.29
C TYR A 25 8.58 9.12 -1.19
N SER A 26 8.61 7.93 -0.59
CA SER A 26 9.63 7.63 0.40
C SER A 26 11.00 7.54 -0.28
N ARG A 27 12.08 7.96 0.40
CA ARG A 27 13.45 7.75 -0.11
C ARG A 27 13.74 6.25 -0.16
N ARG A 28 14.57 5.79 -1.11
CA ARG A 28 15.02 4.38 -1.14
C ARG A 28 15.60 4.04 0.24
N GLY A 29 15.06 3.00 0.88
CA GLY A 29 15.54 2.52 2.19
C GLY A 29 14.76 2.99 3.41
N ASN A 30 13.67 3.76 3.28
CA ASN A 30 12.86 4.15 4.45
C ASN A 30 11.70 3.15 4.68
N CYS A 31 12.04 1.99 5.24
CA CYS A 31 11.10 0.91 5.58
C CYS A 31 10.02 1.36 6.58
N LEU A 32 10.28 2.38 7.40
CA LEU A 32 9.36 2.85 8.44
C LEU A 32 8.05 3.45 7.88
N ASP A 33 8.11 4.10 6.71
CA ASP A 33 6.91 4.64 6.02
C ASP A 33 6.01 3.53 5.45
N ASN A 34 6.63 2.40 5.05
CA ASN A 34 5.91 1.28 4.47
C ASN A 34 5.51 0.23 5.50
N ALA A 35 6.21 0.15 6.63
CA ALA A 35 6.00 -0.84 7.69
C ALA A 35 4.57 -0.85 8.20
N SER A 36 3.94 0.31 8.42
CA SER A 36 2.54 0.38 8.88
C SER A 36 1.57 -0.23 7.87
N MET A 37 1.79 0.01 6.57
CA MET A 37 0.98 -0.59 5.51
C MET A 37 1.26 -2.08 5.38
N GLU A 38 2.52 -2.51 5.44
CA GLU A 38 2.90 -3.92 5.39
C GLU A 38 2.29 -4.73 6.54
N THR A 39 2.36 -4.21 7.76
CA THR A 39 1.72 -4.82 8.94
C THR A 39 0.22 -4.92 8.75
N PHE A 40 -0.45 -3.85 8.31
CA PHE A 40 -1.90 -3.86 8.05
C PHE A 40 -2.31 -4.92 7.01
N TYR A 41 -1.63 -4.97 5.87
CA TYR A 41 -1.90 -5.98 4.84
C TYR A 41 -1.59 -7.40 5.31
N GLY A 42 -0.57 -7.59 6.15
CA GLY A 42 -0.27 -8.86 6.80
C GLY A 42 -1.40 -9.35 7.70
N HIS A 43 -1.93 -8.46 8.57
CA HIS A 43 -3.07 -8.77 9.42
C HIS A 43 -4.33 -9.08 8.61
N MET A 44 -4.63 -8.30 7.57
CA MET A 44 -5.79 -8.52 6.70
C MET A 44 -5.73 -9.91 6.02
N LYS A 45 -4.56 -10.30 5.49
CA LYS A 45 -4.39 -11.63 4.88
C LYS A 45 -4.51 -12.74 5.90
N SER A 46 -3.93 -12.57 7.10
CA SER A 46 -4.03 -13.56 8.18
C SER A 46 -5.48 -13.77 8.62
N GLU A 47 -6.24 -12.68 8.79
CA GLU A 47 -7.66 -12.76 9.16
C GLU A 47 -8.49 -13.41 8.05
N THR A 48 -8.25 -13.05 6.79
CA THR A 48 -8.93 -13.64 5.64
C THR A 48 -8.69 -15.14 5.56
N PHE A 49 -7.43 -15.58 5.73
CA PHE A 49 -7.08 -17.00 5.73
C PHE A 49 -7.72 -17.75 6.90
N ARG A 50 -7.67 -17.20 8.12
CA ARG A 50 -8.33 -17.77 9.30
C ARG A 50 -9.84 -17.94 9.08
N ARG A 51 -10.50 -16.93 8.54
CA ARG A 51 -11.95 -16.98 8.23
C ARG A 51 -12.25 -18.00 7.13
N MET A 52 -11.37 -18.15 6.13
CA MET A 52 -11.53 -19.12 5.05
C MET A 52 -11.33 -20.56 5.54
N THR A 53 -10.34 -20.82 6.39
CA THR A 53 -10.13 -22.12 7.03
C THR A 53 -11.33 -22.50 7.90
N ARG A 54 -11.87 -21.57 8.70
CA ARG A 54 -13.05 -21.79 9.55
C ARG A 54 -14.36 -22.00 8.77
N ARG A 55 -14.44 -21.62 7.49
CA ARG A 55 -15.61 -21.90 6.64
C ARG A 55 -15.54 -23.24 5.91
N LYS A 56 -14.43 -23.97 6.02
CA LYS A 56 -14.27 -25.32 5.46
C LYS A 56 -14.55 -26.44 6.46
N GLU A 57 -14.76 -26.09 7.73
CA GLU A 57 -15.31 -26.99 8.77
C GLU A 57 -16.84 -26.94 8.80
#